data_AF-A0A955B277-F1
#
_entry.id   AF-A0A955B277-F1
#
_cell.length_a   1.000
_cell.length_b   1.000
_cell.length_c   1.000
_cell.angle_alpha   90.00
_cell.angle_beta   90.00
_cell.angle_gamma   90.00
#
_symmetry.space_group_name_H-M   'P 1'
#
loop_
_entity.id
_entity.type
_entity.pdbx_description
1 polymer ?
#
loop_
_entity_poly.entity_id
_entity_poly.type
_entity_poly.pdbx_seq_one_letter_code
_entity_poly.pdbx_strand_id
1 'polypeptide(L)'
;ALCMTLGSTHSLVADEPTSAAARAEFFEQRIRPVLVEHCYECHNSNNANEGGLAVDFRDGLRKGGEQGPAIKPGDAKASLLLRAIQHADGAPRMPQGGPKLDARIVADFARWINDGAVDPRDQPPSAAELSAATSWEAVRERRMKWWSFQPIVKTPVPQGAHDSDSPAWQTSAAARSDHPVDRFLAAGWREAKLPPPNSADRETLLRRVTFALIGLPPSPEQVAAFKADTSDDAYARVVDQLLESPRFGERWARHWMDWLRYAESHGSEGDPAIPYAWRYRDYLIRAWNDDVPYNQLVREHLAGDLLASPRWNDELGIRESSLGLGHLRMVYHG
;
A
#
# COMPACT_ATOMS: atom_id res chain seq x y z
N ALA A 1 -37.21 46.71 28.93
CA ALA A 1 -37.19 45.23 29.01
C ALA A 1 -36.33 44.72 27.87
N LEU A 2 -35.05 44.43 28.14
CA LEU A 2 -34.14 43.84 27.16
C LEU A 2 -33.42 42.69 27.88
N CYS A 3 -33.76 41.48 27.46
CA CYS A 3 -33.34 40.22 28.09
C CYS A 3 -31.98 39.81 27.51
N MET A 4 -30.93 39.78 28.34
CA MET A 4 -29.64 39.20 28.00
C MET A 4 -29.74 37.67 28.10
N THR A 5 -29.74 36.97 26.97
CA THR A 5 -29.58 35.51 26.92
C THR A 5 -28.10 35.17 26.71
N LEU A 6 -27.45 34.69 27.77
CA LEU A 6 -26.14 34.04 27.70
C LEU A 6 -26.30 32.69 27.00
N GLY A 7 -25.80 32.58 25.77
CA GLY A 7 -25.72 31.32 25.04
C GLY A 7 -24.51 30.50 25.52
N SER A 8 -24.77 29.44 26.29
CA SER A 8 -23.77 28.44 26.65
C SER A 8 -23.33 27.68 25.40
N THR A 9 -22.07 27.85 25.00
CA THR A 9 -21.43 27.02 23.98
C THR A 9 -21.12 25.65 24.57
N HIS A 10 -21.96 24.65 24.29
CA HIS A 10 -21.56 23.25 24.48
C HIS A 10 -20.55 22.86 23.40
N SER A 11 -19.30 22.79 23.82
CA SER A 11 -18.22 22.14 23.07
C SER A 11 -18.56 20.65 22.96
N LEU A 12 -18.75 20.16 21.74
CA LEU A 12 -18.84 18.73 21.44
C LEU A 12 -17.45 18.12 21.64
N VAL A 13 -17.18 17.68 22.87
CA VAL A 13 -16.11 16.73 23.16
C VAL A 13 -16.55 15.40 22.53
N ALA A 14 -15.70 14.81 21.71
CA ALA A 14 -15.92 13.45 21.21
C ALA A 14 -16.04 12.51 22.42
N ASP A 15 -17.17 11.83 22.53
CA ASP A 15 -17.48 10.91 23.62
C ASP A 15 -16.42 9.80 23.66
N GLU A 16 -15.68 9.71 24.77
CA GLU A 16 -14.90 8.52 25.09
C GLU A 16 -15.84 7.31 25.19
N PRO A 17 -15.42 6.07 24.86
CA PRO A 17 -16.25 4.89 25.03
C PRO A 17 -16.44 4.63 26.52
N THR A 18 -17.43 5.29 27.13
CA THR A 18 -17.63 5.35 28.57
C THR A 18 -18.26 4.07 29.13
N SER A 19 -18.80 3.19 28.28
CA SER A 19 -19.38 1.92 28.72
C SER A 19 -18.36 0.77 28.72
N ALA A 20 -18.48 -0.15 29.68
CA ALA A 20 -17.68 -1.39 29.71
C ALA A 20 -17.88 -2.24 28.43
N ALA A 21 -19.08 -2.19 27.84
CA ALA A 21 -19.40 -2.87 26.59
C ALA A 21 -18.58 -2.32 25.41
N ALA A 22 -18.44 -1.00 25.27
CA ALA A 22 -17.66 -0.39 24.20
C ALA A 22 -16.15 -0.72 24.34
N ARG A 23 -15.63 -0.80 25.57
CA ARG A 23 -14.24 -1.23 25.81
C ARG A 23 -14.02 -2.71 25.50
N ALA A 24 -14.99 -3.57 25.81
CA ALA A 24 -14.93 -5.00 25.43
C ALA A 24 -15.02 -5.17 23.90
N GLU A 25 -15.88 -4.40 23.23
CA GLU A 25 -15.96 -4.38 21.77
C GLU A 25 -14.63 -3.91 21.13
N PHE A 26 -14.02 -2.87 21.68
CA PHE A 26 -12.70 -2.40 21.24
C PHE A 26 -11.67 -3.53 21.34
N PHE A 27 -11.65 -4.27 22.44
CA PHE A 27 -10.76 -5.41 22.61
C PHE A 27 -10.98 -6.49 21.54
N GLU A 28 -12.23 -6.91 21.32
CA GLU A 28 -12.58 -7.96 20.35
C GLU A 28 -12.28 -7.55 18.90
N GLN A 29 -12.43 -6.27 18.56
CA GLN A 29 -12.20 -5.76 17.20
C GLN A 29 -10.75 -5.37 16.91
N ARG A 30 -10.03 -4.84 17.91
CA ARG A 30 -8.72 -4.18 17.71
C ARG A 30 -7.55 -4.94 18.32
N ILE A 31 -7.77 -5.67 19.41
CA ILE A 31 -6.68 -6.28 20.20
C ILE A 31 -6.62 -7.79 19.98
N ARG A 32 -7.74 -8.50 20.22
CA ARG A 32 -7.78 -9.95 20.12
C ARG A 32 -7.33 -10.49 18.76
N PRO A 33 -7.73 -9.93 17.60
CA PRO A 33 -7.28 -10.46 16.31
C PRO A 33 -5.76 -10.40 16.16
N VAL A 34 -5.12 -9.35 16.68
CA VAL A 34 -3.66 -9.18 16.65
C VAL A 34 -2.99 -10.19 17.57
N LEU A 35 -3.51 -10.42 18.77
CA LEU A 35 -2.99 -11.44 19.69
C LEU A 35 -3.08 -12.84 19.07
N VAL A 36 -4.21 -13.17 18.42
CA VAL A 36 -4.40 -14.46 17.74
C VAL A 36 -3.43 -14.62 16.57
N GLU A 37 -3.23 -13.57 15.77
CA GLU A 37 -2.41 -13.64 14.56
C GLU A 37 -0.90 -13.60 14.82
N HIS A 38 -0.46 -12.88 15.85
CA HIS A 38 0.96 -12.59 16.05
C HIS A 38 1.54 -13.11 17.37
N CYS A 39 0.73 -13.62 18.29
CA CYS A 39 1.20 -13.97 19.63
C CYS A 39 0.84 -15.41 20.04
N TYR A 40 -0.33 -15.92 19.67
CA TYR A 40 -0.82 -17.22 20.15
C TYR A 40 0.03 -18.41 19.74
N GLU A 41 0.77 -18.32 18.63
CA GLU A 41 1.66 -19.38 18.16
C GLU A 41 2.74 -19.72 19.20
N CYS A 42 3.23 -18.72 19.94
CA CYS A 42 4.30 -18.87 20.95
C CYS A 42 3.86 -18.59 22.40
N HIS A 43 2.75 -17.86 22.61
CA HIS A 43 2.31 -17.35 23.92
C HIS A 43 0.83 -17.66 24.21
N ASN A 44 0.53 -18.89 24.57
CA ASN A 44 -0.78 -19.42 24.90
C ASN A 44 -0.74 -20.29 26.17
N SER A 45 -1.91 -20.58 26.74
CA SER A 45 -2.04 -21.31 28.01
C SER A 45 -1.98 -22.83 27.87
N ASN A 46 -1.93 -23.37 26.64
CA ASN A 46 -2.08 -24.79 26.39
C ASN A 46 -0.74 -25.49 26.09
N ASN A 47 -0.05 -25.08 25.03
CA ASN A 47 1.07 -25.83 24.47
C ASN A 47 2.28 -24.99 24.03
N ALA A 48 2.17 -23.66 23.97
CA ALA A 48 3.30 -22.79 23.66
C ALA A 48 3.30 -21.62 24.64
N ASN A 49 4.20 -21.65 25.62
CA ASN A 49 4.26 -20.66 26.70
C ASN A 49 5.68 -20.08 26.81
N GLU A 50 6.18 -19.53 25.71
CA GLU A 50 7.53 -18.97 25.66
C GLU A 50 7.67 -17.83 26.67
N GLY A 51 8.79 -17.84 27.42
CA GLY A 51 9.02 -16.89 28.51
C GLY A 51 7.99 -16.96 29.65
N GLY A 52 7.23 -18.06 29.74
CA GLY A 52 6.18 -18.26 30.74
C GLY A 52 4.95 -17.35 30.56
N LEU A 53 4.81 -16.71 29.40
CA LEU A 53 3.72 -15.80 29.08
C LEU A 53 2.57 -16.46 28.27
N ALA A 54 1.35 -16.36 28.80
CA ALA A 54 0.11 -16.68 28.08
C ALA A 54 -0.69 -15.40 27.79
N VAL A 55 -1.02 -15.14 26.52
CA VAL A 55 -1.75 -13.94 26.08
C VAL A 55 -3.22 -14.20 25.70
N ASP A 56 -3.66 -15.45 25.80
CA ASP A 56 -4.93 -15.96 25.31
C ASP A 56 -6.10 -15.82 26.29
N PHE A 57 -5.84 -15.36 27.50
CA PHE A 57 -6.84 -15.00 28.51
C PHE A 57 -6.33 -13.86 29.42
N ARG A 58 -7.25 -13.19 30.11
CA ARG A 58 -6.97 -11.95 30.85
C ARG A 58 -5.92 -12.12 31.95
N ASP A 59 -6.09 -13.15 32.78
CA ASP A 59 -5.24 -13.32 33.95
C ASP A 59 -3.82 -13.76 33.57
N GLY A 60 -3.66 -14.42 32.41
CA GLY A 60 -2.35 -14.70 31.81
C GLY A 60 -1.58 -13.43 31.48
N LEU A 61 -2.23 -12.47 30.83
CA LEU A 61 -1.64 -11.16 30.49
C LEU A 61 -1.27 -10.34 31.74
N ARG A 62 -2.09 -10.39 32.77
CA ARG A 62 -1.88 -9.64 34.02
C ARG A 62 -0.80 -10.26 34.91
N LYS A 63 -0.79 -11.60 35.03
CA LYS A 63 0.27 -12.32 35.72
C LYS A 63 1.61 -12.13 35.00
N GLY A 64 1.58 -12.18 33.67
CA GLY A 64 2.76 -12.10 32.82
C GLY A 64 3.63 -13.34 32.91
N GLY A 65 4.85 -13.21 32.39
CA GLY A 65 5.83 -14.29 32.29
C GLY A 65 6.99 -14.14 33.28
N GLU A 66 8.13 -14.73 32.95
CA GLU A 66 9.36 -14.73 33.76
C GLU A 66 9.90 -13.33 34.05
N GLN A 67 9.59 -12.36 33.20
CA GLN A 67 10.00 -10.94 33.35
C GLN A 67 8.95 -10.10 34.10
N GLY A 68 7.92 -10.73 34.67
CA GLY A 68 6.84 -10.08 35.39
C GLY A 68 5.61 -9.78 34.52
N PRO A 69 4.68 -8.92 35.02
CA PRO A 69 3.42 -8.60 34.36
C PRO A 69 3.61 -8.09 32.93
N ALA A 70 2.89 -8.68 31.97
CA ALA A 70 2.92 -8.21 30.59
C ALA A 70 2.15 -6.88 30.44
N ILE A 71 1.06 -6.73 31.20
CA ILE A 71 0.21 -5.53 31.17
C ILE A 71 0.01 -4.98 32.58
N LYS A 72 0.12 -3.66 32.69
CA LYS A 72 -0.31 -2.86 33.84
C LYS A 72 -1.51 -2.01 33.40
N PRO A 73 -2.75 -2.40 33.75
CA PRO A 73 -3.94 -1.63 33.42
C PRO A 73 -3.83 -0.17 33.87
N GLY A 74 -4.12 0.77 32.98
CA GLY A 74 -3.99 2.20 33.22
C GLY A 74 -2.59 2.78 32.96
N ASP A 75 -1.57 1.95 32.73
CA ASP A 75 -0.19 2.40 32.48
C ASP A 75 0.44 1.63 31.31
N ALA A 76 0.14 2.11 30.11
CA ALA A 76 0.72 1.61 28.86
C ALA A 76 2.25 1.70 28.85
N LYS A 77 2.82 2.81 29.37
CA LYS A 77 4.28 3.05 29.33
C LYS A 77 5.05 2.05 30.19
N ALA A 78 4.49 1.67 31.33
CA ALA A 78 5.10 0.68 32.22
C ALA A 78 4.76 -0.78 31.85
N SER A 79 3.94 -1.02 30.83
CA SER A 79 3.54 -2.37 30.40
C SER A 79 4.58 -3.01 29.48
N LEU A 80 5.09 -4.19 29.86
CA LEU A 80 6.13 -4.90 29.12
C LEU A 80 5.67 -5.31 27.71
N LEU A 81 4.40 -5.72 27.55
CA LEU A 81 3.82 -6.07 26.26
C LEU A 81 3.96 -4.92 25.27
N LEU A 82 3.58 -3.70 25.68
CA LEU A 82 3.66 -2.54 24.80
C LEU A 82 5.11 -2.22 24.44
N ARG A 83 6.01 -2.26 25.42
CA ARG A 83 7.45 -2.06 25.20
C ARG A 83 8.02 -3.08 24.21
N ALA A 84 7.59 -4.34 24.32
CA ALA A 84 8.04 -5.43 23.46
C ALA A 84 7.59 -5.25 22.00
N ILE A 85 6.31 -4.93 21.76
CA ILE A 85 5.79 -4.67 20.41
C ILE A 85 6.26 -3.32 19.84
N GLN A 86 6.69 -2.39 20.69
CA GLN A 86 7.34 -1.13 20.30
C GLN A 86 8.80 -1.31 19.91
N HIS A 87 9.41 -2.46 20.22
CA HIS A 87 10.85 -2.69 20.14
C HIS A 87 11.63 -1.66 20.96
N ALA A 88 11.12 -1.34 22.15
CA ALA A 88 11.78 -0.41 23.06
C ALA A 88 13.11 -0.98 23.59
N ASP A 89 14.05 -0.09 23.91
CA ASP A 89 15.34 -0.50 24.42
C ASP A 89 15.21 -1.28 25.74
N GLY A 90 15.98 -2.37 25.83
CA GLY A 90 15.97 -3.28 26.97
C GLY A 90 14.72 -4.15 27.12
N ALA A 91 13.81 -4.17 26.13
CA ALA A 91 12.69 -5.10 26.07
C ALA A 91 12.90 -6.17 24.99
N PRO A 92 12.37 -7.40 25.16
CA PRO A 92 12.36 -8.39 24.10
C PRO A 92 11.58 -7.85 22.89
N ARG A 93 12.12 -7.98 21.69
CA ARG A 93 11.46 -7.50 20.47
C ARG A 93 10.46 -8.54 19.99
N MET A 94 9.19 -8.15 19.90
CA MET A 94 8.10 -9.01 19.42
C MET A 94 7.40 -8.37 18.21
N PRO A 95 6.92 -9.17 17.24
CA PRO A 95 7.09 -10.63 17.10
C PRO A 95 8.55 -11.07 16.87
N GLN A 96 8.94 -12.25 17.36
CA GLN A 96 10.31 -12.74 17.22
C GLN A 96 10.66 -13.00 15.75
N GLY A 97 11.81 -12.49 15.29
CA GLY A 97 12.24 -12.62 13.89
C GLY A 97 11.35 -11.91 12.86
N GLY A 98 10.28 -11.23 13.31
CA GLY A 98 9.32 -10.51 12.48
C GLY A 98 9.53 -9.00 12.49
N PRO A 99 8.88 -8.27 11.55
CA PRO A 99 8.86 -6.83 11.57
C PRO A 99 8.10 -6.32 12.80
N LYS A 100 8.45 -5.11 13.24
CA LYS A 100 7.65 -4.36 14.21
C LYS A 100 6.21 -4.19 13.70
N LEU A 101 5.22 -4.32 14.59
CA LEU A 101 3.82 -4.09 14.25
C LEU A 101 3.56 -2.65 13.79
N ASP A 102 2.52 -2.46 12.97
CA ASP A 102 2.12 -1.14 12.47
C ASP A 102 1.87 -0.14 13.61
N ALA A 103 2.21 1.13 13.38
CA ALA A 103 2.10 2.18 14.39
C ALA A 103 0.66 2.35 14.93
N ARG A 104 -0.36 2.12 14.09
CA ARG A 104 -1.77 2.17 14.51
C ARG A 104 -2.12 1.01 15.44
N ILE A 105 -1.65 -0.19 15.14
CA ILE A 105 -1.83 -1.35 16.02
C ILE A 105 -1.17 -1.09 17.38
N VAL A 106 0.07 -0.61 17.39
CA VAL A 106 0.77 -0.25 18.62
C VAL A 106 0.01 0.83 19.41
N ALA A 107 -0.56 1.82 18.72
CA ALA A 107 -1.39 2.85 19.35
C ALA A 107 -2.69 2.28 19.93
N ASP A 108 -3.35 1.33 19.26
CA ASP A 108 -4.54 0.65 19.76
C ASP A 108 -4.22 -0.14 21.05
N PHE A 109 -3.08 -0.85 21.10
CA PHE A 109 -2.61 -1.50 22.33
C PHE A 109 -2.33 -0.50 23.44
N ALA A 110 -1.66 0.62 23.15
CA ALA A 110 -1.40 1.65 24.14
C ALA A 110 -2.69 2.25 24.71
N ARG A 111 -3.66 2.55 23.84
CA ARG A 111 -4.98 3.02 24.24
C ARG A 111 -5.70 2.00 25.10
N TRP A 112 -5.84 0.77 24.63
CA TRP A 112 -6.52 -0.29 25.36
C TRP A 112 -5.95 -0.51 26.76
N ILE A 113 -4.62 -0.49 26.90
CA ILE A 113 -3.98 -0.63 28.21
C ILE A 113 -4.32 0.57 29.11
N ASN A 114 -4.21 1.80 28.61
CA ASN A 114 -4.56 3.01 29.37
C ASN A 114 -6.05 3.05 29.76
N ASP A 115 -6.93 2.49 28.93
CA ASP A 115 -8.38 2.40 29.19
C ASP A 115 -8.75 1.27 30.19
N GLY A 116 -7.74 0.69 30.84
CA GLY A 116 -7.88 -0.32 31.89
C GLY A 116 -7.69 -1.76 31.42
N ALA A 117 -7.23 -1.97 30.20
CA ALA A 117 -6.99 -3.29 29.60
C ALA A 117 -8.18 -4.24 29.78
N VAL A 118 -9.38 -3.78 29.40
CA VAL A 118 -10.61 -4.57 29.49
C VAL A 118 -10.48 -5.79 28.57
N ASP A 119 -10.59 -6.98 29.14
CA ASP A 119 -10.48 -8.25 28.44
C ASP A 119 -11.59 -9.18 28.97
N PRO A 120 -12.56 -9.60 28.13
CA PRO A 120 -13.67 -10.44 28.53
C PRO A 120 -13.30 -11.93 28.65
N ARG A 121 -12.05 -12.34 28.34
CA ARG A 121 -11.60 -13.73 28.40
C ARG A 121 -11.17 -14.10 29.83
N ASP A 122 -12.15 -14.45 30.66
CA ASP A 122 -11.94 -14.73 32.09
C ASP A 122 -11.19 -16.04 32.38
N GLN A 123 -11.22 -17.00 31.46
CA GLN A 123 -10.64 -18.33 31.63
C GLN A 123 -9.71 -18.66 30.45
N PRO A 124 -8.68 -19.49 30.67
CA PRO A 124 -7.87 -20.00 29.57
C PRO A 124 -8.76 -20.79 28.59
N PRO A 125 -8.55 -20.64 27.27
CA PRO A 125 -9.27 -21.44 26.29
C PRO A 125 -8.89 -22.91 26.41
N SER A 126 -9.81 -23.81 26.09
CA SER A 126 -9.49 -25.22 25.87
C SER A 126 -8.56 -25.39 24.67
N ALA A 127 -7.84 -26.50 24.61
CA ALA A 127 -7.00 -26.84 23.45
C ALA A 127 -7.80 -26.85 22.13
N ALA A 128 -9.07 -27.25 22.18
CA ALA A 128 -9.96 -27.24 21.02
C ALA A 128 -10.29 -25.81 20.56
N GLU A 129 -10.62 -24.90 21.49
CA GLU A 129 -10.89 -23.49 21.17
C GLU A 129 -9.66 -22.77 20.64
N LEU A 130 -8.49 -23.03 21.25
CA LEU A 130 -7.22 -22.47 20.76
C LEU A 130 -6.92 -22.95 19.35
N SER A 131 -6.99 -24.27 19.12
CA SER A 131 -6.78 -24.88 17.79
C SER A 131 -7.74 -24.31 16.75
N ALA A 132 -9.02 -24.11 17.10
CA ALA A 132 -9.98 -23.49 16.19
C ALA A 132 -9.65 -22.02 15.86
N ALA A 133 -9.08 -21.26 16.79
CA ALA A 133 -8.70 -19.86 16.57
C ALA A 133 -7.42 -19.71 15.73
N THR A 134 -6.48 -20.65 15.86
CA THR A 134 -5.15 -20.62 15.22
C THR A 134 -5.03 -21.58 14.02
N SER A 135 -6.08 -22.32 13.67
CA SER A 135 -6.07 -23.22 12.52
C SER A 135 -5.75 -22.47 11.22
N TRP A 136 -5.16 -23.18 10.26
CA TRP A 136 -4.91 -22.60 8.94
C TRP A 136 -6.20 -22.10 8.29
N GLU A 137 -7.31 -22.82 8.45
CA GLU A 137 -8.62 -22.42 7.95
C GLU A 137 -9.04 -21.07 8.54
N ALA A 138 -8.93 -20.87 9.85
CA ALA A 138 -9.29 -19.62 10.51
C ALA A 138 -8.34 -18.47 10.11
N VAL A 139 -7.04 -18.74 9.99
CA VAL A 139 -6.05 -17.77 9.48
C VAL A 139 -6.41 -17.36 8.05
N ARG A 140 -6.69 -18.34 7.18
CA ARG A 140 -7.07 -18.10 5.79
C ARG A 140 -8.35 -17.28 5.70
N GLU A 141 -9.39 -17.62 6.46
CA GLU A 141 -10.64 -16.85 6.48
C GLU A 141 -10.45 -15.39 6.91
N ARG A 142 -9.59 -15.13 7.90
CA ARG A 142 -9.23 -13.75 8.29
C ARG A 142 -8.48 -13.04 7.16
N ARG A 143 -7.46 -13.67 6.57
CA ARG A 143 -6.67 -13.10 5.47
C ARG A 143 -7.49 -12.86 4.21
N MET A 144 -8.49 -13.70 3.94
CA MET A 144 -9.45 -13.51 2.85
C MET A 144 -10.31 -12.25 3.03
N LYS A 145 -10.28 -11.58 4.18
CA LYS A 145 -10.91 -10.26 4.40
C LYS A 145 -9.97 -9.08 4.09
N TRP A 146 -8.69 -9.33 3.80
CA TRP A 146 -7.78 -8.25 3.38
C TRP A 146 -8.28 -7.59 2.11
N TRP A 147 -8.03 -6.28 1.99
CA TRP A 147 -8.48 -5.46 0.87
C TRP A 147 -8.01 -6.02 -0.49
N SER A 148 -6.81 -6.62 -0.54
CA SER A 148 -6.20 -7.16 -1.77
C SER A 148 -6.85 -8.47 -2.24
N PHE A 149 -7.61 -9.15 -1.38
CA PHE A 149 -8.37 -10.35 -1.71
C PHE A 149 -9.87 -10.08 -1.89
N GLN A 150 -10.32 -8.84 -1.69
CA GLN A 150 -11.69 -8.48 -2.00
C GLN A 150 -11.87 -8.33 -3.52
N PRO A 151 -13.04 -8.70 -4.06
CA PRO A 151 -13.35 -8.41 -5.45
C PRO A 151 -13.30 -6.90 -5.71
N ILE A 152 -12.79 -6.51 -6.87
CA ILE A 152 -12.81 -5.10 -7.30
C ILE A 152 -14.27 -4.70 -7.54
N VAL A 153 -14.76 -3.74 -6.76
CA VAL A 153 -16.11 -3.19 -6.89
C VAL A 153 -16.08 -1.84 -7.60
N LYS A 154 -17.04 -1.60 -8.49
CA LYS A 154 -17.24 -0.27 -9.10
C LYS A 154 -17.81 0.67 -8.04
N THR A 155 -16.95 1.56 -7.53
CA THR A 155 -17.35 2.57 -6.56
C THR A 155 -18.00 3.74 -7.29
N PRO A 156 -19.19 4.23 -6.85
CA PRO A 156 -19.80 5.41 -7.44
C PRO A 156 -18.89 6.63 -7.25
N VAL A 157 -18.70 7.39 -8.33
CA VAL A 157 -17.87 8.59 -8.31
C VAL A 157 -18.57 9.67 -7.45
N PRO A 158 -17.89 10.28 -6.46
CA PRO A 158 -18.47 11.31 -5.60
C PRO A 158 -19.10 12.47 -6.37
N GLN A 159 -20.37 12.77 -6.09
CA GLN A 159 -21.10 13.91 -6.66
C GLN A 159 -20.93 15.16 -5.80
N GLY A 160 -20.87 16.33 -6.42
CA GLY A 160 -20.73 17.63 -5.74
C GLY A 160 -19.43 17.83 -4.96
N ALA A 161 -18.41 16.97 -5.17
CA ALA A 161 -17.12 17.10 -4.49
C ALA A 161 -16.42 18.44 -4.79
N HIS A 162 -16.77 19.08 -5.90
CA HIS A 162 -16.22 20.37 -6.32
C HIS A 162 -17.12 21.56 -5.93
N ASP A 163 -18.33 21.33 -5.40
CA ASP A 163 -19.31 22.37 -5.12
C ASP A 163 -18.90 23.15 -3.85
N SER A 164 -18.27 24.31 -4.02
CA SER A 164 -17.83 25.15 -2.91
C SER A 164 -17.88 26.64 -3.26
N ASP A 165 -18.37 27.42 -2.30
CA ASP A 165 -18.32 28.89 -2.34
C ASP A 165 -16.94 29.45 -2.01
N SER A 166 -15.99 28.60 -1.61
CA SER A 166 -14.63 29.02 -1.29
C SER A 166 -13.86 29.40 -2.56
N PRO A 167 -13.25 30.60 -2.63
CA PRO A 167 -12.49 31.04 -3.80
C PRO A 167 -11.39 30.05 -4.21
N ALA A 168 -10.74 29.39 -3.24
CA ALA A 168 -9.68 28.42 -3.50
C ALA A 168 -10.16 27.21 -4.34
N TRP A 169 -11.43 26.81 -4.18
CA TRP A 169 -12.04 25.72 -4.93
C TRP A 169 -12.50 26.16 -6.33
N GLN A 170 -12.88 27.43 -6.49
CA GLN A 170 -13.31 27.97 -7.77
C GLN A 170 -12.13 28.23 -8.71
N THR A 171 -10.96 28.61 -8.18
CA THR A 171 -9.79 28.96 -9.01
C THR A 171 -8.83 27.79 -9.27
N SER A 172 -8.85 26.74 -8.44
CA SER A 172 -7.98 25.58 -8.63
C SER A 172 -8.41 24.75 -9.83
N ALA A 173 -7.49 24.43 -10.76
CA ALA A 173 -7.81 23.52 -11.86
C ALA A 173 -8.01 22.08 -11.37
N ALA A 174 -7.29 21.66 -10.33
CA ALA A 174 -7.48 20.35 -9.69
C ALA A 174 -8.90 20.22 -9.11
N ALA A 175 -9.45 21.32 -8.58
CA ALA A 175 -10.82 21.39 -8.10
C ALA A 175 -11.87 21.61 -9.21
N ARG A 176 -11.49 21.73 -10.48
CA ARG A 176 -12.42 21.87 -11.61
C ARG A 176 -12.33 20.71 -12.61
N SER A 177 -11.48 19.73 -12.34
CA SER A 177 -11.32 18.57 -13.22
C SER A 177 -12.54 17.64 -13.12
N ASP A 178 -13.13 17.30 -14.27
CA ASP A 178 -14.23 16.34 -14.36
C ASP A 178 -13.77 14.88 -14.36
N HIS A 179 -12.44 14.65 -14.31
CA HIS A 179 -11.90 13.30 -14.31
C HIS A 179 -12.33 12.53 -13.04
N PRO A 180 -12.82 11.28 -13.15
CA PRO A 180 -13.33 10.53 -12.00
C PRO A 180 -12.36 10.44 -10.83
N VAL A 181 -11.06 10.30 -11.09
CA VAL A 181 -10.02 10.23 -10.04
C VAL A 181 -9.94 11.55 -9.26
N ASP A 182 -10.03 12.69 -9.94
CA ASP A 182 -9.91 14.00 -9.30
C ASP A 182 -11.11 14.31 -8.40
N ARG A 183 -12.28 13.74 -8.72
CA ARG A 183 -13.48 13.82 -7.86
C ARG A 183 -13.32 13.05 -6.55
N PHE A 184 -12.61 11.91 -6.58
CA PHE A 184 -12.25 11.19 -5.34
C PHE A 184 -11.22 11.98 -4.52
N LEU A 185 -10.23 12.59 -5.17
CA LEU A 185 -9.24 13.45 -4.48
C LEU A 185 -9.91 14.68 -3.84
N ALA A 186 -10.81 15.33 -4.57
CA ALA A 186 -11.61 16.46 -4.08
C ALA A 186 -12.44 16.08 -2.84
N ALA A 187 -13.13 14.93 -2.87
CA ALA A 187 -13.87 14.44 -1.71
C ALA A 187 -12.94 14.23 -0.50
N GLY A 188 -11.78 13.61 -0.70
CA GLY A 188 -10.79 13.40 0.36
C GLY A 188 -10.23 14.70 0.94
N TRP A 189 -9.93 15.70 0.11
CA TRP A 189 -9.48 17.02 0.59
C TRP A 189 -10.55 17.71 1.43
N ARG A 190 -11.83 17.63 1.06
CA ARG A 190 -12.93 18.21 1.86
C ARG A 190 -13.08 17.55 3.22
N GLU A 191 -13.06 16.21 3.25
CA GLU A 191 -13.14 15.46 4.50
C GLU A 191 -11.99 15.82 5.44
N ALA A 192 -10.78 15.93 4.87
CA ALA A 192 -9.58 16.36 5.59
C ALA A 192 -9.52 17.88 5.87
N LYS A 193 -10.49 18.67 5.39
CA LYS A 193 -10.52 20.15 5.48
C LYS A 193 -9.27 20.81 4.88
N LEU A 194 -8.72 20.21 3.84
CA LEU A 194 -7.58 20.72 3.08
C LEU A 194 -8.05 21.52 1.85
N PRO A 195 -7.41 22.65 1.53
CA PRO A 195 -7.67 23.33 0.27
C PRO A 195 -7.09 22.52 -0.90
N PRO A 196 -7.70 22.60 -2.10
CA PRO A 196 -7.20 21.92 -3.28
C PRO A 196 -5.88 22.57 -3.73
N PRO A 197 -4.95 21.79 -4.30
CA PRO A 197 -3.68 22.31 -4.77
C PRO A 197 -3.86 23.23 -5.99
N ASN A 198 -2.96 24.18 -6.15
CA ASN A 198 -2.84 24.96 -7.38
C ASN A 198 -2.16 24.10 -8.46
N SER A 199 -2.49 24.37 -9.73
CA SER A 199 -1.75 23.79 -10.85
C SER A 199 -0.29 24.23 -10.80
N ALA A 200 0.61 23.33 -11.21
CA ALA A 200 1.98 23.69 -11.48
C ALA A 200 2.06 24.70 -12.63
N ASP A 201 3.09 25.53 -12.64
CA ASP A 201 3.39 26.37 -13.80
C ASP A 201 3.74 25.49 -15.02
N ARG A 202 3.61 26.07 -16.22
CA ARG A 202 3.79 25.34 -17.49
C ARG A 202 5.15 24.68 -17.62
N GLU A 203 6.21 25.33 -17.16
CA GLU A 203 7.57 24.81 -17.27
C GLU A 203 7.78 23.61 -16.34
N THR A 204 7.31 23.72 -15.10
CA THR A 204 7.29 22.61 -14.15
C THR A 204 6.45 21.43 -14.65
N LEU A 205 5.28 21.71 -15.23
CA LEU A 205 4.38 20.68 -15.76
C LEU A 205 5.03 19.92 -16.93
N LEU A 206 5.59 20.64 -17.91
CA LEU A 206 6.31 20.04 -19.03
C LEU A 206 7.49 19.20 -18.55
N ARG A 207 8.33 19.76 -17.66
CA ARG A 207 9.49 19.05 -17.12
C ARG A 207 9.08 17.73 -16.45
N ARG A 208 8.03 17.75 -15.63
CA ARG A 208 7.55 16.55 -14.92
C ARG A 208 7.08 15.48 -15.90
N VAL A 209 6.26 15.85 -16.89
CA VAL A 209 5.69 14.88 -17.82
C VAL A 209 6.75 14.29 -18.76
N THR A 210 7.73 15.07 -19.22
CA THR A 210 8.83 14.56 -20.06
C THR A 210 9.70 13.56 -19.28
N PHE A 211 10.06 13.87 -18.02
CA PHE A 211 10.79 12.91 -17.19
C PHE A 211 9.98 11.65 -16.87
N ALA A 212 8.68 11.80 -16.63
CA ALA A 212 7.80 10.67 -16.34
C ALA A 212 7.67 9.72 -17.53
N LEU A 213 7.42 10.26 -18.73
CA LEU A 213 7.12 9.45 -19.91
C LEU A 213 8.36 8.95 -20.64
N ILE A 214 9.39 9.79 -20.79
CA ILE A 214 10.57 9.45 -21.61
C ILE A 214 11.90 9.55 -20.85
N GLY A 215 11.90 9.95 -19.58
CA GLY A 215 13.10 9.96 -18.73
C GLY A 215 14.12 11.07 -19.00
N LEU A 216 13.83 11.99 -19.92
CA LEU A 216 14.71 13.09 -20.31
C LEU A 216 14.07 14.45 -20.01
N PRO A 217 14.86 15.53 -19.82
CA PRO A 217 14.31 16.87 -19.76
C PRO A 217 13.81 17.34 -21.13
N PRO A 218 12.83 18.27 -21.18
CA PRO A 218 12.45 18.93 -22.44
C PRO A 218 13.59 19.83 -22.93
N SER A 219 13.67 20.04 -24.25
CA SER A 219 14.62 21.00 -24.84
C SER A 219 14.18 22.45 -24.58
N PRO A 220 15.10 23.43 -24.64
CA PRO A 220 14.74 24.85 -24.52
C PRO A 220 13.66 25.29 -25.53
N GLU A 221 13.70 24.75 -26.75
CA GLU A 221 12.72 25.03 -27.81
C GLU A 221 11.35 24.45 -27.47
N GLN A 222 11.30 23.22 -26.93
CA GLN A 222 10.04 22.61 -26.46
C GLN A 222 9.43 23.40 -25.29
N VAL A 223 10.26 23.88 -24.37
CA VAL A 223 9.81 24.75 -23.26
C VAL A 223 9.24 26.06 -23.80
N ALA A 224 9.94 26.72 -24.73
CA ALA A 224 9.48 27.96 -25.34
C ALA A 224 8.16 27.77 -26.11
N ALA A 225 8.06 26.70 -26.91
CA ALA A 225 6.86 26.36 -27.66
C ALA A 225 5.66 26.08 -26.72
N PHE A 226 5.84 25.25 -25.69
CA PHE A 226 4.77 24.93 -24.74
C PHE A 226 4.33 26.15 -23.92
N LYS A 227 5.25 27.05 -23.56
CA LYS A 227 4.91 28.30 -22.87
C LYS A 227 4.09 29.22 -23.76
N ALA A 228 4.41 29.29 -25.05
CA ALA A 228 3.71 30.13 -26.02
C ALA A 228 2.35 29.57 -26.48
N ASP A 229 2.16 28.26 -26.46
CA ASP A 229 0.94 27.61 -26.94
C ASP A 229 -0.20 27.74 -25.92
N THR A 230 -1.10 28.70 -26.08
CA THR A 230 -2.20 28.97 -25.12
C THR A 230 -3.47 28.17 -25.39
N SER A 231 -3.45 27.15 -26.25
CA SER A 231 -4.67 26.37 -26.50
C SER A 231 -5.03 25.48 -25.30
N ASP A 232 -6.32 25.16 -25.18
CA ASP A 232 -6.85 24.36 -24.07
C ASP A 232 -6.32 22.91 -24.06
N ASP A 233 -5.94 22.39 -25.24
CA ASP A 233 -5.43 21.04 -25.45
C ASP A 233 -3.90 20.95 -25.57
N ALA A 234 -3.17 22.06 -25.35
CA ALA A 234 -1.71 22.11 -25.49
C ALA A 234 -0.99 21.03 -24.67
N TYR A 235 -1.45 20.76 -23.45
CA TYR A 235 -0.86 19.72 -22.59
C TYR A 235 -1.14 18.31 -23.10
N ALA A 236 -2.36 18.04 -23.59
CA ALA A 236 -2.73 16.74 -24.14
C ALA A 236 -1.87 16.40 -25.36
N ARG A 237 -1.69 17.36 -26.29
CA ARG A 237 -0.81 17.16 -27.46
C ARG A 237 0.63 16.84 -27.08
N VAL A 238 1.17 17.48 -26.05
CA VAL A 238 2.51 17.17 -25.55
C VAL A 238 2.56 15.74 -24.99
N VAL A 239 1.54 15.32 -24.24
CA VAL A 239 1.46 13.95 -23.72
C VAL A 239 1.42 12.94 -24.86
N ASP A 240 0.57 13.16 -25.86
CA ASP A 240 0.45 12.26 -27.02
C ASP A 240 1.77 12.14 -27.78
N GLN A 241 2.44 13.27 -28.05
CA GLN A 241 3.77 13.28 -28.69
C GLN A 241 4.84 12.53 -27.88
N LEU A 242 4.77 12.58 -26.55
CA LEU A 242 5.70 11.86 -25.68
C LEU A 242 5.40 10.36 -25.65
N LEU A 243 4.13 9.96 -25.69
CA LEU A 243 3.70 8.57 -25.77
C LEU A 243 4.05 7.93 -27.12
N GLU A 244 3.94 8.68 -28.21
CA GLU A 244 4.35 8.26 -29.56
C GLU A 244 5.88 8.19 -29.75
N SER A 245 6.65 8.77 -28.82
CA SER A 245 8.10 8.75 -28.91
C SER A 245 8.66 7.34 -28.68
N PRO A 246 9.62 6.84 -29.49
CA PRO A 246 10.28 5.56 -29.21
C PRO A 246 10.94 5.48 -27.82
N ARG A 247 11.29 6.64 -27.26
CA ARG A 247 11.87 6.81 -25.92
C ARG A 247 10.90 6.44 -24.80
N PHE A 248 9.59 6.43 -25.06
CA PHE A 248 8.59 5.94 -24.13
C PHE A 248 8.85 4.46 -23.81
N GLY A 249 8.93 3.61 -24.83
CA GLY A 249 9.26 2.20 -24.67
C GLY A 249 10.63 1.98 -24.03
N GLU A 250 11.64 2.77 -24.40
CA GLU A 250 12.96 2.72 -23.74
C GLU A 250 12.88 3.04 -22.24
N ARG A 251 12.07 4.04 -21.86
CA ARG A 251 11.90 4.44 -20.46
C ARG A 251 11.16 3.37 -19.65
N TRP A 252 10.04 2.89 -20.18
CA TRP A 252 9.11 2.00 -19.48
C TRP A 252 9.54 0.53 -19.48
N ALA A 253 10.21 0.07 -20.54
CA ALA A 253 10.80 -1.27 -20.57
C ALA A 253 11.79 -1.49 -19.42
N ARG A 254 12.53 -0.45 -18.99
CA ARG A 254 13.45 -0.56 -17.83
C ARG A 254 12.74 -0.94 -16.54
N HIS A 255 11.54 -0.42 -16.30
CA HIS A 255 10.78 -0.79 -15.11
C HIS A 255 10.43 -2.27 -15.14
N TRP A 256 10.04 -2.81 -16.30
CA TRP A 256 9.78 -4.24 -16.47
C TRP A 256 11.06 -5.08 -16.33
N MET A 257 12.17 -4.60 -16.89
CA MET A 257 13.48 -5.23 -16.77
C MET A 257 13.96 -5.33 -15.32
N ASP A 258 13.69 -4.32 -14.48
CA ASP A 258 14.01 -4.35 -13.04
C ASP A 258 13.29 -5.51 -12.32
N TRP A 259 12.01 -5.74 -12.64
CA TRP A 259 11.22 -6.83 -12.06
C TRP A 259 11.78 -8.21 -12.40
N LEU A 260 12.30 -8.36 -13.62
CA LEU A 260 12.83 -9.62 -14.13
C LEU A 260 14.34 -9.75 -13.95
N ARG A 261 14.96 -8.80 -13.22
CA ARG A 261 16.40 -8.76 -12.97
C ARG A 261 17.21 -8.90 -14.25
N TYR A 262 16.78 -8.20 -15.29
CA TYR A 262 17.47 -8.19 -16.57
C TYR A 262 18.93 -7.77 -16.40
N ALA A 263 19.82 -8.52 -17.06
CA ALA A 263 21.22 -8.19 -17.16
C ALA A 263 21.75 -8.54 -18.55
N GLU A 264 22.81 -7.87 -18.99
CA GLU A 264 23.54 -8.26 -20.22
C GLU A 264 24.69 -9.23 -19.92
N SER A 265 24.98 -9.47 -18.64
CA SER A 265 26.05 -10.35 -18.16
C SER A 265 25.71 -10.94 -16.78
N HIS A 266 26.49 -11.92 -16.33
CA HIS A 266 26.25 -12.61 -15.05
C HIS A 266 26.80 -11.89 -13.80
N GLY A 267 27.59 -10.81 -13.95
CA GLY A 267 27.99 -9.93 -12.86
C GLY A 267 28.94 -10.51 -11.80
N SER A 268 29.41 -11.76 -11.95
CA SER A 268 30.34 -12.44 -11.00
C SER A 268 31.49 -13.15 -11.73
N GLU A 269 32.62 -13.32 -11.03
CA GLU A 269 33.85 -14.06 -11.41
C GLU A 269 34.09 -14.20 -12.93
N GLY A 270 34.39 -13.06 -13.58
CA GLY A 270 34.69 -12.98 -15.02
C GLY A 270 33.65 -12.26 -15.86
N ASP A 271 32.48 -11.96 -15.27
CA ASP A 271 31.38 -11.21 -15.88
C ASP A 271 31.02 -11.66 -17.31
N PRO A 272 30.79 -12.97 -17.55
CA PRO A 272 30.48 -13.46 -18.88
C PRO A 272 29.16 -12.87 -19.37
N ALA A 273 29.15 -12.42 -20.63
CA ALA A 273 27.97 -11.90 -21.30
C ALA A 273 26.90 -12.99 -21.45
N ILE A 274 25.63 -12.62 -21.28
CA ILE A 274 24.48 -13.50 -21.53
C ILE A 274 24.17 -13.45 -23.03
N PRO A 275 24.33 -14.55 -23.79
CA PRO A 275 24.14 -14.53 -25.23
C PRO A 275 22.73 -14.06 -25.63
N TYR A 276 22.70 -13.01 -26.47
CA TYR A 276 21.48 -12.41 -27.02
C TYR A 276 20.54 -11.79 -25.98
N ALA A 277 21.00 -11.46 -24.77
CA ALA A 277 20.23 -10.75 -23.75
C ALA A 277 19.52 -9.50 -24.31
N TRP A 278 20.22 -8.72 -25.13
CA TRP A 278 19.68 -7.52 -25.79
C TRP A 278 18.40 -7.76 -26.58
N ARG A 279 18.18 -8.97 -27.14
CA ARG A 279 16.94 -9.27 -27.89
C ARG A 279 15.70 -9.22 -27.01
N TYR A 280 15.85 -9.59 -25.74
CA TYR A 280 14.79 -9.53 -24.76
C TYR A 280 14.49 -8.07 -24.35
N ARG A 281 15.53 -7.26 -24.12
CA ARG A 281 15.39 -5.81 -23.90
C ARG A 281 14.66 -5.16 -25.06
N ASP A 282 15.11 -5.40 -26.28
CA ASP A 282 14.54 -4.73 -27.46
C ASP A 282 13.10 -5.21 -27.73
N TYR A 283 12.80 -6.48 -27.44
CA TYR A 283 11.42 -6.99 -27.44
C TYR A 283 10.53 -6.21 -26.46
N LEU A 284 10.98 -5.96 -25.23
CA LEU A 284 10.21 -5.18 -24.26
C LEU A 284 10.00 -3.75 -24.76
N ILE A 285 11.06 -3.10 -25.26
CA ILE A 285 10.97 -1.74 -25.80
C ILE A 285 9.91 -1.66 -26.90
N ARG A 286 9.93 -2.61 -27.85
CA ARG A 286 8.91 -2.67 -28.92
C ARG A 286 7.53 -2.98 -28.37
N ALA A 287 7.39 -3.94 -27.45
CA ALA A 287 6.10 -4.28 -26.85
C ALA A 287 5.43 -3.08 -26.14
N TRP A 288 6.22 -2.22 -25.47
CA TRP A 288 5.72 -1.00 -24.86
C TRP A 288 5.32 0.07 -25.89
N ASN A 289 6.12 0.26 -26.95
CA ASN A 289 5.80 1.20 -28.02
C ASN A 289 4.60 0.76 -28.88
N ASP A 290 4.39 -0.55 -29.02
CA ASP A 290 3.27 -1.15 -29.74
C ASP A 290 1.97 -1.23 -28.89
N ASP A 291 2.01 -0.74 -27.65
CA ASP A 291 0.91 -0.84 -26.67
C ASP A 291 0.38 -2.28 -26.50
N VAL A 292 1.28 -3.25 -26.37
CA VAL A 292 0.90 -4.66 -26.21
C VAL A 292 0.10 -4.83 -24.91
N PRO A 293 -1.12 -5.40 -24.97
CA PRO A 293 -1.95 -5.58 -23.78
C PRO A 293 -1.25 -6.39 -22.69
N TYR A 294 -1.37 -5.97 -21.44
CA TYR A 294 -0.71 -6.61 -20.29
C TYR A 294 -0.94 -8.13 -20.23
N ASN A 295 -2.17 -8.59 -20.49
CA ASN A 295 -2.49 -10.02 -20.50
C ASN A 295 -1.76 -10.78 -21.62
N GLN A 296 -1.53 -10.15 -22.77
CA GLN A 296 -0.75 -10.72 -23.86
C GLN A 296 0.73 -10.75 -23.47
N LEU A 297 1.27 -9.64 -22.95
CA LEU A 297 2.65 -9.56 -22.49
C LEU A 297 2.95 -10.67 -21.47
N VAL A 298 2.09 -10.87 -20.45
CA VAL A 298 2.26 -11.96 -19.47
C VAL A 298 2.24 -13.35 -20.11
N ARG A 299 1.34 -13.61 -21.06
CA ARG A 299 1.32 -14.89 -21.79
C ARG A 299 2.61 -15.14 -22.56
N GLU A 300 3.16 -14.11 -23.20
CA GLU A 300 4.42 -14.21 -23.94
C GLU A 300 5.60 -14.56 -23.01
N HIS A 301 5.59 -14.07 -21.76
CA HIS A 301 6.61 -14.39 -20.76
C HIS A 301 6.49 -15.79 -20.16
N LEU A 302 5.33 -16.44 -20.28
CA LEU A 302 5.09 -17.79 -19.74
C LEU A 302 5.17 -18.88 -20.81
N ALA A 303 4.65 -18.60 -22.01
CA ALA A 303 4.43 -19.60 -23.05
C ALA A 303 4.42 -18.97 -24.47
N GLY A 304 5.24 -17.95 -24.69
CA GLY A 304 5.26 -17.18 -25.94
C GLY A 304 5.60 -17.97 -27.21
N ASP A 305 6.32 -19.07 -27.08
CA ASP A 305 6.61 -20.05 -28.13
C ASP A 305 5.43 -20.98 -28.45
N LEU A 306 4.56 -21.24 -27.48
CA LEU A 306 3.38 -22.11 -27.57
C LEU A 306 2.10 -21.37 -27.99
N LEU A 307 2.15 -20.05 -28.19
CA LEU A 307 0.97 -19.30 -28.64
C LEU A 307 0.54 -19.72 -30.05
N ALA A 308 -0.73 -20.09 -30.19
CA ALA A 308 -1.35 -20.44 -31.46
C ALA A 308 -1.38 -19.27 -32.46
N SER A 309 -1.52 -18.04 -31.95
CA SER A 309 -1.48 -16.80 -32.72
C SER A 309 -0.41 -15.88 -32.14
N PRO A 310 0.87 -16.10 -32.49
CA PRO A 310 1.97 -15.27 -31.99
C PRO A 310 2.01 -13.91 -32.68
N ARG A 311 2.52 -12.91 -31.98
CA ARG A 311 2.88 -11.61 -32.53
C ARG A 311 4.14 -11.73 -33.37
N TRP A 312 4.09 -11.14 -34.56
CA TRP A 312 5.19 -11.05 -35.50
C TRP A 312 5.59 -9.59 -35.68
N ASN A 313 6.88 -9.38 -35.88
CA ASN A 313 7.40 -8.14 -36.43
C ASN A 313 7.84 -8.44 -37.86
N ASP A 314 7.04 -7.98 -38.82
CA ASP A 314 7.22 -8.29 -40.24
C ASP A 314 8.46 -7.62 -40.83
N GLU A 315 8.82 -6.42 -40.34
CA GLU A 315 10.00 -5.68 -40.77
C GLU A 315 11.30 -6.42 -40.41
N LEU A 316 11.36 -6.92 -39.17
CA LEU A 316 12.53 -7.63 -38.66
C LEU A 316 12.50 -9.14 -38.95
N GLY A 317 11.36 -9.68 -39.41
CA GLY A 317 11.16 -11.11 -39.64
C GLY A 317 11.26 -11.95 -38.36
N ILE A 318 10.92 -11.38 -37.19
CA ILE A 318 11.04 -12.04 -35.89
C ILE A 318 9.67 -12.35 -35.28
N ARG A 319 9.58 -13.50 -34.62
CA ARG A 319 8.43 -13.89 -33.80
C ARG A 319 8.56 -13.28 -32.40
N GLU A 320 8.02 -12.08 -32.21
CA GLU A 320 8.11 -11.31 -30.97
C GLU A 320 7.66 -12.11 -29.75
N SER A 321 6.53 -12.81 -29.86
CA SER A 321 6.00 -13.57 -28.72
C SER A 321 7.01 -14.58 -28.16
N SER A 322 7.83 -15.20 -29.01
CA SER A 322 8.83 -16.16 -28.56
C SER A 322 10.01 -15.52 -27.83
N LEU A 323 10.26 -14.22 -28.05
CA LEU A 323 11.27 -13.48 -27.30
C LEU A 323 10.82 -13.21 -25.86
N GLY A 324 9.51 -13.26 -25.57
CA GLY A 324 8.99 -13.12 -24.21
C GLY A 324 9.62 -14.07 -23.20
N LEU A 325 10.01 -15.28 -23.60
CA LEU A 325 10.71 -16.25 -22.75
C LEU A 325 12.19 -15.92 -22.47
N GLY A 326 12.73 -14.87 -23.10
CA GLY A 326 14.14 -14.49 -22.97
C GLY A 326 14.57 -14.18 -21.53
N HIS A 327 13.64 -13.78 -20.66
CA HIS A 327 13.92 -13.52 -19.23
C HIS A 327 14.41 -14.77 -18.48
N LEU A 328 14.03 -15.98 -18.92
CA LEU A 328 14.46 -17.23 -18.28
C LEU A 328 15.98 -17.46 -18.36
N ARG A 329 16.68 -16.72 -19.23
CA ARG A 329 18.14 -16.75 -19.32
C ARG A 329 18.84 -15.92 -18.23
N MET A 330 18.09 -15.03 -17.57
CA MET A 330 18.61 -14.09 -16.56
C MET A 330 18.60 -14.70 -15.16
N VAL A 331 17.83 -15.76 -14.95
CA VAL A 331 17.73 -16.47 -13.67
C VAL A 331 18.42 -17.82 -13.81
N TYR A 332 19.67 -17.91 -13.37
CA TYR A 332 20.26 -19.21 -13.10
C TYR A 332 19.57 -19.82 -11.88
N HIS A 333 19.33 -21.13 -11.94
CA HIS A 333 18.81 -21.93 -10.85
C HIS A 333 19.40 -21.51 -9.50
N GLY A 334 18.52 -21.03 -8.63
CA GLY A 334 18.64 -21.01 -7.18
C GLY A 334 17.29 -21.40 -6.62
#